data_AF-A0A923SQR0-F1
#
_entry.id   AF-A0A923SQR0-F1
#
_cell.length_a   1.000
_cell.length_b   1.000
_cell.length_c   1.000
_cell.angle_alpha   90.00
_cell.angle_beta   90.00
_cell.angle_gamma   90.00
#
_symmetry.space_group_name_H-M   'P 1'
#
loop_
_entity.id
_entity.type
_entity.pdbx_description
1 polymer ?
#
loop_
_entity_poly.entity_id
_entity_poly.type
_entity_poly.pdbx_seq_one_letter_code
_entity_poly.pdbx_strand_id
1 'polypeptide(L)'
;MLCQNCNKQEADKIFVINQMGKQYYIHLCSDCLHEMWKYANSAGQGEFFKMFSGWWPGKEEPRQSGTNPFPDSAEKDLKTRRRLAALHERLREAAEQENYEEAARLRDHIAAVEREACTHES
;
A
#
# COMPACT_ATOMS: atom_id res chain seq x y z
N MET A 1 2.61 -21.27 -8.38
CA MET A 1 3.73 -22.15 -8.82
C MET A 1 4.58 -22.49 -7.61
N LEU A 2 5.22 -23.67 -7.58
CA LEU A 2 6.07 -24.08 -6.45
C LEU A 2 7.34 -23.23 -6.35
N CYS A 3 7.85 -23.07 -5.13
CA CYS A 3 9.13 -22.44 -4.84
C CYS A 3 10.27 -23.19 -5.54
N GLN A 4 11.05 -22.50 -6.36
CA GLN A 4 12.17 -23.07 -7.12
C GLN A 4 13.32 -23.55 -6.22
N ASN A 5 13.41 -23.06 -4.98
CA ASN A 5 14.47 -23.46 -4.05
C ASN A 5 14.14 -24.75 -3.28
N CYS A 6 12.93 -24.87 -2.71
CA CYS A 6 12.57 -26.04 -1.90
C CYS A 6 11.64 -27.05 -2.58
N ASN A 7 10.90 -26.65 -3.63
CA ASN A 7 9.86 -27.44 -4.28
C ASN A 7 8.76 -28.01 -3.36
N LYS A 8 8.62 -27.49 -2.13
CA LYS A 8 7.67 -27.99 -1.11
C LYS A 8 6.45 -27.11 -0.92
N GLN A 9 6.62 -25.80 -1.08
CA GLN A 9 5.58 -24.79 -0.83
C GLN A 9 5.34 -23.96 -2.09
N GLU A 10 4.18 -23.32 -2.15
CA GLU A 10 3.89 -22.32 -3.18
C GLU A 10 4.79 -21.09 -3.01
N ALA A 11 5.11 -20.43 -4.12
CA ALA A 11 5.96 -19.25 -4.11
C ALA A 11 5.15 -17.98 -3.77
N ASP A 12 5.55 -17.30 -2.70
CA ASP A 12 4.97 -16.03 -2.25
C ASP A 12 5.56 -14.82 -2.98
N LYS A 13 6.79 -14.96 -3.51
CA LYS A 13 7.59 -13.86 -4.07
C LYS A 13 8.11 -14.22 -5.45
N ILE A 14 8.08 -13.23 -6.34
CA ILE A 14 8.55 -13.34 -7.73
C ILE A 14 9.60 -12.27 -7.95
N PHE A 15 10.83 -12.67 -8.23
CA PHE A 15 11.91 -11.77 -8.59
C PHE A 15 12.07 -11.78 -10.11
N VAL A 16 12.16 -10.58 -10.70
CA VAL A 16 12.35 -10.41 -12.13
C VAL A 16 13.76 -9.89 -12.37
N ILE A 17 14.58 -10.68 -13.06
CA ILE A 17 15.95 -10.30 -13.40
C ILE A 17 16.03 -10.11 -14.91
N ASN A 18 16.51 -8.93 -15.32
CA ASN A 18 16.78 -8.65 -16.73
C ASN A 18 18.24 -8.98 -17.04
N GLN A 19 18.47 -9.96 -17.91
CA GLN A 19 19.80 -10.23 -18.47
C GLN A 19 19.74 -10.13 -19.99
N MET A 20 20.48 -9.18 -20.57
CA MET A 20 20.61 -8.98 -22.02
C MET A 20 19.26 -8.88 -22.75
N GLY A 21 18.27 -8.18 -22.15
CA GLY A 21 16.93 -8.01 -22.72
C GLY A 21 15.98 -9.19 -22.53
N LYS A 22 16.41 -10.28 -21.89
CA LYS A 22 15.54 -11.39 -21.48
C LYS A 22 15.17 -11.26 -20.01
N GLN A 23 13.89 -11.40 -19.71
CA GLN A 23 13.38 -11.41 -18.34
C GLN A 23 13.38 -12.84 -17.80
N TYR A 24 13.94 -13.02 -16.61
CA TYR A 24 13.94 -14.27 -15.88
C TYR A 24 13.12 -14.12 -14.60
N TYR A 25 12.23 -15.08 -14.35
CA TYR A 25 11.35 -15.10 -13.19
C TYR A 25 11.83 -16.14 -12.19
N ILE A 26 12.19 -15.68 -10.99
CA ILE A 26 12.57 -16.54 -9.88
C ILE A 26 11.43 -16.54 -8.86
N HIS A 27 10.84 -17.70 -8.63
CA HIS A 27 9.71 -17.90 -7.72
C HIS A 27 10.18 -18.53 -6.41
N LEU A 28 10.09 -17.81 -5.29
CA LEU A 28 10.56 -18.29 -3.98
C LEU A 28 9.47 -18.15 -2.91
N CYS A 29 9.43 -19.10 -1.96
CA CYS A 29 8.60 -18.98 -0.77
C CYS A 29 9.29 -18.14 0.31
N SER A 30 8.49 -17.56 1.20
CA SER A 30 8.95 -16.72 2.32
C SER A 30 9.95 -17.43 3.23
N ASP A 31 9.77 -18.72 3.51
CA ASP A 31 10.68 -19.51 4.36
C ASP A 31 12.09 -19.63 3.77
N CYS A 32 12.19 -20.00 2.48
CA CYS A 32 13.48 -20.09 1.80
C CYS A 32 14.20 -18.74 1.77
N LEU A 33 13.44 -17.66 1.59
CA LEU A 33 13.97 -16.32 1.56
C LEU A 33 14.55 -15.92 2.94
N HIS A 34 13.89 -16.30 4.04
CA HIS A 34 14.40 -16.09 5.40
C HIS A 34 15.69 -16.84 5.67
N GLU A 35 15.79 -18.10 5.23
CA GLU A 35 17.02 -18.88 5.38
C GLU A 35 18.17 -18.29 4.57
N MET A 36 17.91 -17.86 3.32
CA MET A 36 18.90 -17.15 2.50
C MET A 36 19.37 -15.86 3.16
N TRP A 37 18.46 -15.11 3.78
CA TRP A 37 18.80 -13.90 4.54
C TRP A 37 19.66 -14.17 5.78
N LYS A 38 19.32 -15.19 6.58
CA LYS A 38 20.13 -15.61 7.74
C LYS A 38 21.54 -15.98 7.29
N TYR A 39 21.65 -16.77 6.22
CA TYR A 39 22.94 -17.15 5.65
C TYR A 39 23.74 -15.93 5.18
N ALA A 40 23.13 -15.04 4.38
CA ALA A 40 23.77 -13.82 3.90
C ALA A 40 24.29 -12.94 5.04
N ASN A 41 23.52 -12.78 6.11
CA ASN A 41 23.97 -12.04 7.31
C ASN A 41 25.14 -12.73 8.01
N SER A 42 25.07 -14.05 8.20
CA SER A 42 26.15 -14.80 8.84
C SER A 42 27.46 -14.74 8.04
N ALA A 43 27.37 -14.61 6.71
CA ALA A 43 28.49 -14.45 5.81
C ALA A 43 28.98 -12.99 5.66
N GLY A 44 28.38 -12.02 6.36
CA GLY A 44 28.69 -10.59 6.21
C GLY A 44 28.22 -9.97 4.89
N GLN A 45 27.38 -10.67 4.13
CA GLN A 45 26.85 -10.28 2.82
C GLN A 45 25.40 -9.77 2.88
N GLY A 46 24.89 -9.44 4.08
CA GLY A 46 23.52 -8.99 4.29
C GLY A 46 23.14 -7.78 3.43
N GLU A 47 23.99 -6.76 3.38
CA GLU A 47 23.74 -5.55 2.58
C GLU A 47 23.70 -5.83 1.07
N PHE A 48 24.58 -6.70 0.57
CA PHE A 48 24.55 -7.12 -0.83
C PHE A 48 23.24 -7.85 -1.17
N PHE A 49 22.78 -8.71 -0.27
CA PHE A 49 21.53 -9.43 -0.43
C PHE A 49 20.32 -8.47 -0.46
N LYS A 50 20.28 -7.46 0.42
CA LYS A 50 19.24 -6.41 0.37
C LYS A 50 19.24 -5.69 -0.97
N MET A 51 20.42 -5.30 -1.45
CA MET A 51 20.57 -4.56 -2.70
C MET A 51 20.10 -5.37 -3.91
N PHE A 52 20.49 -6.64 -3.98
CA PHE A 52 20.19 -7.49 -5.13
C PHE A 52 18.74 -8.00 -5.13
N SER A 53 18.25 -8.48 -3.99
CA SER A 53 16.90 -9.04 -3.90
C SER A 53 15.82 -7.97 -3.69
N GLY A 54 16.18 -6.82 -3.12
CA GLY A 54 15.22 -5.84 -2.65
C GLY A 54 14.32 -6.37 -1.53
N TRP A 55 14.69 -7.44 -0.83
CA TRP A 55 13.88 -8.08 0.22
C TRP A 55 14.69 -8.35 1.49
N TRP A 56 14.05 -8.22 2.66
CA TRP A 56 14.58 -8.57 3.98
C TRP A 56 13.43 -8.70 5.00
N PRO A 57 13.61 -9.39 6.14
CA PRO A 57 12.61 -9.48 7.20
C PRO A 57 12.24 -8.11 7.74
N GLY A 58 10.94 -7.84 7.85
CA GLY A 58 10.42 -6.55 8.31
C GLY A 58 10.31 -5.47 7.22
N LYS A 59 10.60 -5.79 5.96
CA LYS A 59 10.22 -4.90 4.85
C LYS A 59 8.69 -4.92 4.72
N GLU A 60 8.05 -3.75 4.79
CA GLU A 60 6.63 -3.60 4.46
C GLU A 60 6.42 -4.08 3.01
N GLU A 61 5.57 -5.09 2.84
CA GLU A 61 5.20 -5.53 1.51
C GLU A 61 4.47 -4.39 0.80
N PRO A 62 4.78 -4.11 -0.47
CA PRO A 62 4.00 -3.15 -1.24
C PRO A 62 2.54 -3.59 -1.17
N ARG A 63 1.64 -2.66 -0.85
CA ARG A 63 0.19 -2.92 -0.76
C ARG A 63 -0.25 -3.72 -1.99
N GLN A 64 -0.87 -4.88 -1.76
CA GLN A 64 -1.43 -5.67 -2.84
C GLN A 64 -2.50 -4.81 -3.56
N SER A 65 -2.35 -4.63 -4.87
CA SER A 65 -3.34 -3.89 -5.67
C SER A 65 -4.68 -4.61 -5.60
N GLY A 66 -5.70 -3.95 -5.05
CA GLY A 66 -7.04 -4.52 -4.85
C GLY A 66 -7.47 -4.62 -3.40
N THR A 67 -6.54 -4.52 -2.44
CA THR A 67 -6.92 -4.28 -1.05
C THR A 67 -7.33 -2.82 -0.89
N ASN A 68 -8.41 -2.56 -0.15
CA ASN A 68 -8.83 -1.21 0.21
C ASN A 68 -7.58 -0.51 0.79
N PRO A 69 -7.08 0.61 0.22
CA PRO A 69 -5.83 1.24 0.64
C PRO A 69 -5.79 1.60 2.13
N PHE A 70 -6.95 1.55 2.75
CA PHE A 70 -7.24 1.81 4.14
C PHE A 70 -8.08 0.66 4.73
N PRO A 71 -7.67 0.09 5.87
CA PRO A 71 -8.47 -0.93 6.55
C PRO A 71 -9.77 -0.34 7.10
N ASP A 72 -10.83 -1.13 7.12
CA ASP A 72 -12.13 -0.73 7.70
C ASP A 72 -12.06 -0.50 9.22
N SER A 73 -11.00 -1.00 9.87
CA SER A 73 -10.68 -0.75 11.27
C SER A 73 -10.08 0.64 11.53
N ALA A 74 -9.93 1.49 10.51
CA ALA A 74 -9.44 2.84 10.70
C ALA A 74 -10.31 3.61 11.72
N GLU A 75 -9.64 4.33 12.61
CA GLU A 75 -10.24 5.19 13.63
C GLU A 75 -11.26 6.15 12.99
N LYS A 76 -12.39 6.37 13.67
CA LYS A 76 -13.53 7.13 13.13
C LYS A 76 -13.09 8.50 12.59
N ASP A 77 -12.19 9.17 13.31
CA ASP A 77 -11.67 10.50 12.95
C ASP A 77 -10.90 10.48 11.62
N LEU A 78 -10.13 9.42 11.37
CA LEU A 78 -9.39 9.25 10.13
C LEU A 78 -10.35 9.09 8.94
N LYS A 79 -11.48 8.39 9.13
CA LYS A 79 -12.53 8.25 8.11
C LYS A 79 -13.21 9.58 7.83
N THR A 80 -13.52 10.35 8.88
CA THR A 80 -14.16 11.67 8.77
C THR A 80 -13.27 12.67 8.05
N ARG A 81 -11.98 12.77 8.44
CA ARG A 81 -11.00 13.64 7.77
C ARG A 81 -10.84 13.32 6.28
N ARG A 82 -10.87 12.05 5.91
CA ARG A 82 -10.81 11.63 4.49
C ARG A 82 -12.07 11.99 3.72
N ARG A 83 -13.24 11.75 4.31
CA ARG A 83 -14.52 12.12 3.70
C ARG A 83 -14.58 13.64 3.45
N LEU A 84 -14.12 14.43 4.42
CA LEU A 84 -13.99 15.89 4.27
C LEU A 84 -13.03 16.25 3.14
N ALA A 85 -11.83 15.66 3.09
CA ALA A 85 -10.88 15.91 2.01
C ALA A 85 -11.46 15.63 0.61
N ALA A 86 -12.18 14.52 0.46
CA ALA A 86 -12.84 14.17 -0.81
C ALA A 86 -13.97 15.15 -1.16
N LEU A 87 -14.74 15.63 -0.18
CA LEU A 87 -15.79 16.63 -0.41
C LEU A 87 -15.21 18.00 -0.77
N HIS A 88 -14.10 18.40 -0.16
CA HIS A 88 -13.39 19.63 -0.52
C HIS A 88 -12.87 19.60 -1.95
N GLU A 89 -12.38 18.45 -2.42
CA GLU A 89 -11.91 18.33 -3.79
C GLU A 89 -13.07 18.40 -4.80
N ARG A 90 -14.20 17.73 -4.53
CA ARG A 90 -15.41 17.87 -5.34
C ARG A 90 -15.93 19.29 -5.39
N LEU A 91 -15.84 20.02 -4.26
CA LEU A 91 -16.21 21.42 -4.21
C LEU A 91 -15.31 22.26 -5.10
N ARG A 92 -14.00 21.99 -5.08
CA ARG A 92 -13.02 22.65 -5.95
C ARG A 92 -13.36 22.40 -7.42
N GLU A 93 -13.58 21.15 -7.81
CA GLU A 93 -13.97 20.75 -9.16
C GLU A 93 -15.28 21.42 -9.61
N ALA A 94 -16.31 21.43 -8.76
CA ALA A 94 -17.59 22.07 -9.08
C ALA A 94 -17.44 23.60 -9.23
N ALA A 95 -16.58 24.23 -8.45
CA ALA A 95 -16.27 25.65 -8.57
C ALA A 95 -15.49 25.96 -9.86
N GLU A 96 -14.56 25.09 -10.26
CA GLU A 96 -13.83 25.19 -11.54
C GLU A 96 -14.75 24.99 -12.75
N GLN A 97 -15.78 24.14 -12.62
CA GLN A 97 -16.80 23.91 -13.65
C GLN A 97 -17.94 24.95 -13.63
N GLU A 98 -17.84 26.00 -12.80
CA GLU A 98 -18.87 27.04 -12.62
C GLU A 98 -20.25 26.50 -12.19
N ASN A 99 -20.30 25.28 -11.65
CA ASN A 99 -21.51 24.66 -11.12
C ASN A 99 -21.80 25.17 -9.70
N TYR A 100 -22.18 26.44 -9.58
CA TYR A 100 -22.34 27.11 -8.29
C TYR A 100 -23.45 26.51 -7.42
N GLU A 101 -24.51 25.96 -8.03
CA GLU A 101 -25.58 25.29 -7.28
C GLU A 101 -25.06 24.01 -6.61
N GLU A 102 -24.25 23.22 -7.31
CA GLU A 102 -23.63 22.02 -6.75
C GLU A 102 -22.58 22.38 -5.70
N ALA A 103 -21.77 23.41 -5.96
CA ALA A 103 -20.80 23.92 -4.99
C ALA A 103 -21.48 24.37 -3.68
N ALA A 104 -22.65 25.02 -3.75
CA ALA A 104 -23.42 25.41 -2.56
C ALA A 104 -23.88 24.19 -1.76
N ARG A 105 -24.44 23.16 -2.43
CA ARG A 105 -24.84 21.90 -1.77
C ARG A 105 -23.65 21.20 -1.12
N LEU A 106 -22.49 21.19 -1.79
CA LEU A 106 -21.26 20.60 -1.26
C LEU A 106 -20.76 21.35 -0.02
N ARG A 107 -20.87 22.68 0.01
CA ARG A 107 -20.55 23.49 1.21
C ARG A 107 -21.43 23.15 2.39
N ASP A 108 -22.74 23.06 2.19
CA ASP A 108 -23.68 22.71 3.26
C ASP A 108 -23.41 21.30 3.80
N HIS A 109 -23.07 20.36 2.91
CA HIS A 109 -22.70 19.00 3.30
C HIS A 109 -21.37 18.93 4.07
N ILE A 110 -20.36 19.70 3.66
CA ILE A 110 -19.08 19.82 4.41
C ILE A 110 -19.37 20.35 5.83
N ALA A 111 -20.14 21.43 5.95
CA ALA A 111 -20.49 22.02 7.24
C ALA A 111 -21.30 21.06 8.13
N ALA A 112 -22.11 20.16 7.55
CA ALA A 112 -22.82 19.12 8.30
C ALA A 112 -21.85 18.05 8.83
N VAL A 113 -20.94 17.55 7.98
CA VAL A 113 -19.95 16.53 8.37
C VAL A 113 -18.94 17.09 9.39
N GLU A 114 -18.52 18.34 9.27
CA GLU A 114 -17.65 19.00 10.25
C GLU A 114 -18.34 19.15 11.62
N ARG A 115 -19.64 19.46 11.64
CA ARG A 115 -20.42 19.50 12.88
C ARG A 115 -20.49 18.13 13.55
N GLU A 116 -20.77 17.07 12.79
CA GLU A 116 -20.76 15.69 13.30
C GLU A 116 -19.38 15.29 13.85
N ALA A 117 -18.30 15.69 13.17
CA ALA A 117 -16.93 15.46 13.65
C ALA A 117 -16.67 16.13 15.01
N CYS A 118 -17.10 17.39 15.16
CA CYS A 118 -16.88 18.18 16.37
C CYS A 118 -17.67 17.65 17.58
N THR A 119 -18.84 17.03 17.36
CA THR A 119 -19.61 16.40 18.44
C THR A 119 -18.96 15.15 19.05
N HIS A 120 -17.99 14.55 18.36
CA HIS A 120 -17.29 13.35 18.84
C HIS A 120 -15.96 13.64 19.57
N GLU A 121 -15.49 14.89 19.57
CA GLU A 121 -14.27 15.33 20.28
C GLU A 121 -14.53 15.85 21.71
N SER A 122 -15.76 15.73 22.25
CA SER A 122 -16.14 16.14 23.62
C SER A 122 -16.34 14.98 24.59
#